data_AF-A0A9D9IX17-F1
#
_entry.id   AF-A0A9D9IX17-F1
#
_cell.length_a   1.000
_cell.length_b   1.000
_cell.length_c   1.000
_cell.angle_alpha   90.00
_cell.angle_beta   90.00
_cell.angle_gamma   90.00
#
_symmetry.space_group_name_H-M   'P 1'
#
loop_
_entity.id
_entity.type
_entity.pdbx_description
1 polymer ?
#
loop_
_entity_poly.entity_id
_entity_poly.type
_entity_poly.pdbx_seq_one_letter_code
_entity_poly.pdbx_strand_id
1 'polypeptide(L)' 'QHIRMDGSNIDYVVNSSGSLSREVEPIEGTVFCSSEEGYSLVTVGPDELDLYMLDAHGNVLHQISRHK' A
#
# COMPACT_ATOMS: atom_id res chain seq x y z
N GLN A 1 4.55 -2.04 0.71
CA GLN A 1 5.09 -0.67 0.78
C GLN A 1 4.28 0.25 -0.12
N HIS A 2 4.22 1.53 0.21
CA HIS A 2 3.65 2.59 -0.60
C HIS A 2 4.66 3.75 -0.71
N ILE A 3 4.95 4.16 -1.94
CA ILE A 3 5.89 5.23 -2.27
C ILE A 3 5.14 6.28 -3.09
N ARG A 4 5.38 7.55 -2.76
CA ARG A 4 4.90 8.70 -3.52
C ARG A 4 6.02 9.73 -3.63
N MET A 5 6.47 9.96 -4.86
CA MET A 5 7.55 10.91 -5.13
C MET A 5 7.04 12.35 -5.08
N ASP A 6 7.90 13.25 -4.63
CA ASP A 6 7.57 14.67 -4.62
C ASP A 6 7.32 15.19 -6.05
N GLY A 7 6.34 16.07 -6.21
CA GLY A 7 5.88 16.56 -7.51
C GLY A 7 5.14 15.55 -8.39
N SER A 8 4.92 14.31 -7.93
CA SER A 8 4.16 13.28 -8.66
C SER A 8 2.81 12.98 -8.01
N ASN A 9 1.79 12.75 -8.85
CA ASN A 9 0.48 12.31 -8.39
C ASN A 9 0.28 10.80 -8.39
N ILE A 10 1.33 10.03 -8.70
CA ILE A 10 1.30 8.58 -8.83
C ILE A 10 1.65 7.90 -7.49
N ASP A 11 0.84 6.93 -7.10
CA ASP A 11 1.10 6.03 -5.97
C ASP A 11 1.76 4.74 -6.49
N TYR A 12 2.98 4.46 -6.05
CA TYR A 12 3.68 3.20 -6.33
C TYR A 12 3.45 2.25 -5.17
N VAL A 13 2.81 1.10 -5.43
CA VAL A 13 2.48 0.12 -4.39
C VAL A 13 3.23 -1.18 -4.65
N VAL A 14 3.92 -1.66 -3.61
CA VAL A 14 4.63 -2.95 -3.61
C VAL A 14 3.87 -3.91 -2.69
N ASN A 15 3.31 -4.96 -3.29
CA ASN A 15 2.63 -6.05 -2.61
C ASN A 15 3.21 -7.39 -3.08
N SER A 16 4.36 -7.74 -2.53
CA SER A 16 5.07 -8.99 -2.84
C SER A 16 5.32 -9.86 -1.60
N SER A 17 4.65 -9.57 -0.48
CA SER A 17 4.74 -10.31 0.80
C SER A 17 3.56 -11.26 1.01
N GLY A 18 3.19 -12.03 -0.02
CA GLY A 18 2.04 -12.95 0.06
C GLY A 18 2.29 -14.27 0.81
N SER A 19 3.53 -14.57 1.21
CA SER A 19 3.87 -15.83 1.93
C SER A 19 5.20 -15.83 2.68
N LEU A 20 6.17 -15.04 2.25
CA LEU A 20 7.46 -14.85 2.90
C LEU A 20 7.79 -13.37 2.82
N SER A 21 7.88 -12.71 3.96
CA SER A 21 8.38 -11.35 4.04
C SER A 21 9.88 -11.33 4.35
N ARG A 22 10.53 -10.24 3.96
CA ARG A 22 11.90 -9.91 4.38
C ARG A 22 11.85 -8.60 5.15
N GLU A 23 12.84 -8.39 6.00
CA GLU A 23 13.08 -7.05 6.52
C GLU A 23 13.20 -6.06 5.37
N VAL A 24 12.60 -4.89 5.56
CA VAL A 24 12.46 -3.87 4.54
C VAL A 24 12.77 -2.52 5.15
N GLU A 25 13.59 -1.75 4.44
CA GLU A 25 13.98 -0.41 4.84
C GLU A 25 13.28 0.63 3.97
N PRO A 26 12.87 1.77 4.54
CA PRO A 26 12.27 2.86 3.78
C PRO A 26 13.30 3.49 2.83
N ILE A 27 12.83 3.85 1.64
CA ILE A 27 13.59 4.60 0.63
C ILE A 27 12.99 6.01 0.43
N GLU A 28 13.62 6.83 -0.41
CA GLU A 28 13.08 8.14 -0.80
C GLU A 28 11.62 8.03 -1.27
N GLY A 29 10.76 8.93 -0.79
CA GLY A 29 9.34 8.96 -1.11
C GLY A 29 8.50 7.88 -0.42
N THR A 30 9.07 7.07 0.48
CA THR A 30 8.30 6.05 1.22
C THR A 30 7.29 6.71 2.15
N VAL A 31 6.01 6.37 1.95
CA VAL A 31 4.89 6.78 2.79
C VAL A 31 4.53 5.68 3.79
N PHE A 32 4.61 4.42 3.37
CA PHE A 32 4.36 3.26 4.23
C PHE A 32 5.30 2.10 3.89
N CYS A 33 5.84 1.47 4.92
CA CYS A 33 6.76 0.35 4.81
C CYS A 33 6.44 -0.68 5.91
N SER A 34 6.32 -1.95 5.53
CA SER A 34 6.02 -3.04 6.44
C SER A 34 6.55 -4.35 5.89
N SER A 35 7.10 -5.17 6.79
CA SER A 35 7.49 -6.56 6.57
C SER A 35 6.35 -7.53 6.92
N GLU A 36 5.14 -7.07 7.19
CA GLU A 36 4.02 -7.99 7.44
C GLU A 36 3.61 -8.72 6.16
N GLU A 37 3.24 -9.99 6.33
CA GLU A 37 2.63 -10.77 5.27
C GLU A 37 1.16 -10.39 5.12
N GLY A 38 0.68 -10.42 3.88
CA GLY A 38 -0.69 -9.99 3.63
C GLY A 38 -1.04 -9.83 2.17
N TYR A 39 -2.05 -9.00 1.92
CA TYR A 39 -2.61 -8.77 0.59
C TYR A 39 -3.14 -7.35 0.45
N SER A 40 -3.52 -6.99 -0.77
CA SER A 40 -4.14 -5.70 -1.05
C SER A 40 -5.56 -5.90 -1.53
N LEU A 41 -6.46 -5.03 -1.06
CA LEU A 41 -7.82 -4.93 -1.56
C LEU A 41 -7.95 -3.58 -2.27
N VAL A 42 -8.43 -3.60 -3.51
CA VAL A 42 -8.70 -2.39 -4.29
C VAL A 42 -10.20 -2.29 -4.53
N THR A 43 -10.79 -1.17 -4.13
CA THR A 43 -12.19 -0.85 -4.38
C THR A 43 -12.28 0.41 -5.24
N VAL A 44 -13.20 0.39 -6.20
CA VAL A 44 -13.42 1.50 -7.12
C VAL A 44 -14.91 1.83 -7.13
N GLY A 45 -15.23 3.03 -6.69
CA GLY A 45 -16.54 3.66 -6.80
C GLY A 45 -16.58 4.71 -7.92
N PRO A 46 -17.73 5.36 -8.13
CA PRO A 46 -17.87 6.41 -9.14
C PRO A 46 -16.91 7.60 -8.95
N ASP A 47 -16.67 7.99 -7.70
CA ASP A 47 -15.91 9.19 -7.32
C ASP A 47 -14.72 8.88 -6.39
N GLU A 48 -14.49 7.60 -6.08
CA GLU A 48 -13.42 7.18 -5.17
C GLU A 48 -12.71 5.92 -5.64
N LEU A 49 -11.41 5.87 -5.36
CA LEU A 49 -10.58 4.68 -5.44
C LEU A 49 -9.89 4.51 -4.10
N ASP A 50 -10.07 3.35 -3.48
CA ASP A 50 -9.35 2.97 -2.27
C ASP A 50 -8.47 1.76 -2.52
N LEU A 51 -7.27 1.81 -1.96
CA LEU A 51 -6.37 0.68 -1.85
C LEU A 51 -6.06 0.45 -0.37
N TYR A 52 -6.39 -0.74 0.10
CA TYR A 52 -6.07 -1.21 1.44
C TYR A 52 -4.89 -2.17 1.35
N MET A 53 -3.93 -2.03 2.26
CA MET A 53 -2.91 -3.03 2.56
C MET A 53 -3.31 -3.71 3.87
N LEU A 54 -3.56 -5.01 3.81
CA LEU A 54 -4.08 -5.80 4.92
C LEU A 54 -3.06 -6.87 5.29
N ASP A 55 -2.98 -7.21 6.58
CA ASP A 55 -2.23 -8.40 7.01
C ASP A 55 -2.97 -9.70 6.64
N ALA A 56 -2.33 -10.85 6.89
CA ALA A 56 -2.92 -12.17 6.64
C ALA A 56 -4.21 -12.45 7.43
N HIS A 57 -4.50 -11.69 8.49
CA HIS A 57 -5.72 -11.79 9.30
C HIS A 57 -6.82 -10.81 8.87
N GLY A 58 -6.54 -9.94 7.89
CA GLY A 58 -7.47 -8.93 7.40
C GLY A 58 -7.48 -7.64 8.24
N ASN A 59 -6.48 -7.40 9.09
CA ASN A 59 -6.34 -6.10 9.76
C ASN A 59 -5.75 -5.08 8.78
N VAL A 60 -6.29 -3.86 8.79
CA VAL A 60 -5.80 -2.77 7.93
C VAL A 60 -4.46 -2.26 8.46
N LEU A 61 -3.43 -2.38 7.65
CA LEU A 61 -2.09 -1.84 7.94
C LEU A 61 -1.91 -0.44 7.36
N HIS A 62 -2.45 -0.21 6.16
CA HIS A 62 -2.35 1.06 5.45
C HIS A 62 -3.49 1.24 4.46
N GLN A 63 -3.91 2.49 4.20
CA GLN A 63 -4.95 2.83 3.23
C GLN A 63 -4.51 4.01 2.37
N ILE A 64 -4.87 3.96 1.09
CA ILE A 64 -4.74 5.07 0.14
C ILE A 64 -6.13 5.35 -0.41
N SER A 65 -6.61 6.58 -0.28
CA SER A 65 -7.88 7.03 -0.85
C SER A 65 -7.64 8.15 -1.85
N ARG A 66 -8.27 8.04 -3.02
CA ARG A 66 -8.23 9.03 -4.09
C ARG A 66 -9.66 9.39 -4.46
N HIS A 67 -9.94 10.68 -4.51
CA HIS A 67 -11.21 11.22 -4.98
C HIS A 67 -11.02 11.94 -6.30
N LYS A 68 -12.07 11.93 -7.12
CA LYS A 68 -12.10 12.54 -8.45
C LYS A 68 -12.24 14.06 -8.40
#